data_AF-A0A836P4Y9-F1
#
_entry.id   AF-A0A836P4Y9-F1
#
_cell.length_a   1.000
_cell.length_b   1.000
_cell.length_c   1.000
_cell.angle_alpha   90.00
_cell.angle_beta   90.00
_cell.angle_gamma   90.00
#
_symmetry.space_group_name_H-M   'P 1'
#
loop_
_entity.id
_entity.type
_entity.pdbx_description
1 polymer ?
#
loop_
_entity_poly.entity_id
_entity_poly.type
_entity_poly.pdbx_seq_one_letter_code
_entity_poly.pdbx_strand_id
1 'polypeptide(L)' 'MLAPTVAHCQFVRDDGQPLDFQPGQFIQIHFDYADGTPTKRSYSLATIHDHALGPGEAVDIAVSFVPGGSATAL' A
#
# COMPACT_ATOMS: atom_id res chain seq x y z
N MET A 1 -13.03 4.66 0.26
CA MET A 1 -12.71 5.45 1.48
C MET A 1 -13.25 4.68 2.69
N LEU A 2 -12.40 4.40 3.69
CA LEU A 2 -12.78 3.70 4.93
C LEU A 2 -13.32 4.67 6.00
N ALA A 3 -12.83 5.91 5.98
CA ALA A 3 -13.25 7.02 6.83
C ALA A 3 -13.02 8.34 6.06
N PRO A 4 -13.51 9.50 6.51
CA PRO A 4 -13.38 10.77 5.79
C PRO A 4 -11.95 11.12 5.35
N THR A 5 -10.96 10.73 6.15
CA THR A 5 -9.53 10.97 5.88
C THR A 5 -8.74 9.69 5.67
N VAL A 6 -9.38 8.54 5.39
CA VAL A 6 -8.70 7.26 5.20
C VAL A 6 -9.10 6.62 3.88
N ALA A 7 -8.16 6.54 2.95
CA ALA A 7 -8.32 5.85 1.68
C ALA A 7 -8.14 4.33 1.84
N HIS A 8 -8.88 3.58 1.04
CA HIS A 8 -8.67 2.15 0.84
C HIS A 8 -8.01 2.02 -0.53
N CYS A 9 -6.78 1.53 -0.57
CA CYS A 9 -6.04 1.34 -1.80
C CYS A 9 -5.81 -0.15 -2.03
N GLN A 10 -5.95 -0.58 -3.28
CA GLN A 10 -5.71 -1.95 -3.73
C GLN A 10 -4.60 -1.96 -4.78
N PHE A 11 -3.68 -2.91 -4.66
CA PHE A 11 -2.55 -3.07 -5.57
C PHE A 11 -2.44 -4.51 -6.03
N VAL A 12 -2.23 -4.70 -7.33
CA VAL A 12 -1.82 -5.98 -7.92
C VAL A 12 -0.39 -5.81 -8.42
N ARG A 13 0.44 -6.83 -8.26
CA ARG A 13 1.80 -6.81 -8.84
C ARG A 13 1.73 -6.75 -10.36
N ASP A 14 2.46 -5.82 -10.94
CA ASP A 14 2.54 -5.61 -12.39
C ASP A 14 3.34 -6.69 -13.12
N ASP A 15 4.28 -7.32 -12.43
CA ASP A 15 5.10 -8.42 -12.95
C ASP A 15 4.40 -9.79 -12.92
N GLY A 16 3.14 -9.84 -12.48
CA GLY A 16 2.33 -11.06 -12.43
C GLY A 16 2.84 -12.10 -11.43
N GLN A 17 3.78 -11.77 -10.54
CA GLN A 17 4.17 -12.64 -9.44
C GLN A 17 3.18 -12.51 -8.27
N PRO A 18 3.11 -13.51 -7.36
CA PRO A 18 2.35 -13.38 -6.12
C PRO A 18 3.01 -12.37 -5.16
N LEU A 19 2.18 -11.75 -4.30
CA LEU A 19 2.65 -11.00 -3.12
C LEU A 19 2.11 -11.66 -1.85
N ASP A 20 2.64 -12.84 -1.52
CA ASP A 20 2.26 -13.52 -0.29
C ASP A 20 2.93 -12.89 0.93
N PHE A 21 2.24 -12.91 2.07
CA PHE A 21 2.70 -12.27 3.30
C PHE A 21 2.13 -12.94 4.54
N GLN A 22 2.64 -12.58 5.71
CA GLN A 22 2.11 -13.02 7.00
C GLN A 22 1.29 -11.90 7.65
N PRO A 23 0.14 -12.22 8.28
CA PRO A 23 -0.67 -11.21 8.97
C PRO A 23 0.16 -10.35 9.93
N GLY A 24 -0.02 -9.03 9.84
CA GLY A 24 0.74 -8.04 10.62
C GLY A 24 2.00 -7.49 9.93
N GLN A 25 2.34 -7.98 8.74
CA GLN A 25 3.43 -7.40 7.93
C GLN A 25 3.02 -6.09 7.22
N PHE A 26 4.03 -5.42 6.67
CA PHE A 26 3.89 -4.17 5.92
C PHE A 26 4.70 -4.21 4.63
N ILE A 27 4.32 -3.36 3.66
CA ILE A 27 5.10 -3.07 2.46
C ILE A 27 5.66 -1.66 2.51
N GLN A 28 6.69 -1.38 1.71
CA GLN A 28 7.17 -0.02 1.47
C GLN A 28 6.69 0.45 0.10
N ILE A 29 5.96 1.56 0.07
CA ILE A 29 5.66 2.27 -1.17
C ILE A 29 6.78 3.27 -1.40
N HIS A 30 7.42 3.15 -2.55
CA HIS A 30 8.45 4.06 -3.04
C HIS A 30 7.82 5.04 -4.01
N PHE A 31 8.16 6.31 -3.88
CA PHE A 31 7.67 7.39 -4.72
C PHE A 31 8.62 8.57 -4.63
N ASP A 32 8.48 9.53 -5.54
CA ASP A 32 9.27 10.75 -5.53
C ASP A 32 8.47 11.89 -4.91
N TYR A 33 9.15 12.76 -4.17
CA TYR A 33 8.59 14.06 -3.81
C TYR A 33 8.34 14.89 -5.08
N ALA A 34 7.59 15.99 -4.96
CA ALA A 34 7.34 16.90 -6.08
C ALA A 34 8.62 17.51 -6.69
N ASP A 35 9.73 17.54 -5.94
CA ASP A 35 11.04 17.98 -6.41
C ASP A 35 11.88 16.86 -7.06
N GLY A 36 11.32 15.65 -7.21
CA GLY A 36 11.98 14.48 -7.76
C GLY A 36 12.85 13.70 -6.77
N THR A 37 12.92 14.12 -5.51
CA THR A 37 13.71 13.39 -4.49
C THR A 37 13.06 12.04 -4.16
N PRO A 38 13.78 10.91 -4.25
CA PRO A 38 13.23 9.60 -3.92
C PRO A 38 12.90 9.46 -2.43
N THR A 39 11.76 8.88 -2.11
CA THR A 39 11.32 8.61 -0.75
C THR A 39 10.53 7.31 -0.65
N LYS A 40 10.22 6.92 0.59
CA LYS A 40 9.42 5.74 0.88
C LYS A 40 8.62 5.85 2.16
N ARG A 41 7.50 5.13 2.23
CA ARG A 41 6.67 4.99 3.43
C ARG A 41 6.23 3.55 3.61
N SER A 42 6.19 3.11 4.87
CA SER A 42 5.70 1.78 5.23
C SER A 42 4.19 1.82 5.47
N TYR A 43 3.47 0.85 4.90
CA TYR A 43 2.04 0.65 5.10
C TYR A 43 1.77 -0.80 5.49
N SER A 44 1.09 -0.99 6.62
CA SER A 44 0.63 -2.31 7.03
C SER A 44 -0.36 -2.87 6.00
N LEU A 45 -0.22 -4.17 5.71
CA LEU A 45 -1.15 -4.87 4.84
C LEU A 45 -2.45 -5.11 5.58
N ALA A 46 -3.56 -4.72 4.94
CA ALA A 46 -4.91 -4.83 5.46
C ALA A 46 -5.69 -6.00 4.83
N THR A 47 -5.15 -6.68 3.81
CA THR A 47 -5.77 -7.86 3.23
C THR A 47 -5.89 -8.94 4.30
N ILE A 48 -7.09 -9.50 4.42
CA ILE A 48 -7.32 -10.69 5.24
C ILE A 48 -7.35 -11.88 4.28
N HIS A 49 -6.46 -12.84 4.50
CA HIS A 49 -6.38 -14.05 3.71
C HIS A 49 -6.16 -15.26 4.62
N ASP A 50 -6.70 -16.40 4.21
CA ASP A 50 -6.59 -17.71 4.89
C ASP A 50 -5.78 -18.73 4.07
N HIS A 51 -5.20 -18.29 2.95
CA HIS A 51 -4.41 -19.06 2.01
C HIS A 51 -3.22 -18.23 1.51
N ALA A 52 -2.24 -18.87 0.88
CA ALA A 52 -1.13 -18.15 0.25
C ALA A 52 -1.63 -17.39 -0.99
N LEU A 53 -1.32 -16.09 -1.10
CA LEU A 53 -1.79 -15.28 -2.22
C LEU A 53 -1.13 -15.70 -3.54
N GLY A 54 -1.95 -15.89 -4.56
CA GLY A 54 -1.53 -16.23 -5.92
C GLY A 54 -1.24 -15.01 -6.81
N PRO A 55 -0.65 -15.24 -8.00
CA PRO A 55 -0.54 -14.24 -9.07
C PRO A 55 -1.87 -13.53 -9.37
N GLY A 56 -1.83 -12.21 -9.46
CA GLY A 56 -3.00 -11.40 -9.83
C GLY A 56 -3.95 -11.07 -8.67
N GLU A 57 -3.72 -11.64 -7.48
CA GLU A 57 -4.46 -11.26 -6.29
C GLU A 57 -3.99 -9.91 -5.76
N ALA A 58 -4.94 -9.08 -5.35
CA ALA A 58 -4.66 -7.75 -4.86
C ALA A 58 -4.29 -7.78 -3.37
N VAL A 59 -3.47 -6.81 -2.95
CA VAL A 59 -3.30 -6.47 -1.55
C VAL A 59 -3.95 -5.13 -1.22
N ASP A 60 -4.52 -5.05 -0.03
CA ASP A 60 -5.19 -3.88 0.49
C ASP A 60 -4.29 -3.13 1.48
N ILE A 61 -4.34 -1.80 1.44
CA ILE A 61 -3.83 -0.94 2.50
C ILE A 61 -4.85 0.15 2.86
N ALA A 62 -4.78 0.59 4.11
CA ALA A 62 -5.48 1.78 4.59
C ALA A 62 -4.49 2.96 4.67
N VAL A 63 -4.80 4.07 4.00
CA VAL A 63 -3.91 5.23 3.92
C VAL A 63 -4.59 6.45 4.53
N SER A 64 -4.04 6.95 5.64
CA SER A 64 -4.52 8.19 6.26
C SER A 64 -3.99 9.41 5.52
N PHE A 65 -4.88 10.33 5.16
CA PHE A 65 -4.55 11.67 4.68
C PHE A 65 -4.00 12.49 5.85
N VAL A 66 -2.72 12.83 5.80
CA VAL A 66 -2.07 13.75 6.75
C VAL A 66 -1.73 15.03 6.00
N PRO A 67 -2.25 16.21 6.44
CA PRO A 67 -1.86 17.49 5.86
C PRO A 67 -0.34 17.70 5.90
N GLY A 68 0.27 18.04 4.76
CA GLY A 68 1.73 18.15 4.62
C GLY A 68 2.47 16.80 4.60
N GLY A 69 1.74 15.67 4.63
CA GLY A 69 2.32 14.34 4.52
C GLY A 69 2.82 14.05 3.10
N SER A 70 4.03 13.54 2.99
CA SER A 70 4.69 13.27 1.71
C SER A 70 3.93 12.31 0.80
N ALA A 71 3.35 11.26 1.36
CA ALA A 71 2.60 10.25 0.60
C ALA A 71 1.15 10.66 0.32
N THR A 72 0.69 11.72 0.98
CA THR A 72 -0.67 12.26 0.80
C THR A 72 -0.79 13.07 -0.50
N ALA A 73 0.33 13.59 -1.00
CA ALA A 73 0.39 14.49 -2.16
C ALA A 73 0.58 13.75 -3.50
N LEU A 74 0.37 12.42 -3.52
CA LEU A 74 0.38 11.59 -4.72
C LEU A 74 -0.84 11.84 -5.61
#